data_AF-A0A7S0RLG6-F1
#
_entry.id   AF-A0A7S0RLG6-F1
#
_cell.length_a   1.000
_cell.length_b   1.000
_cell.length_c   1.000
_cell.angle_alpha   90.00
_cell.angle_beta   90.00
_cell.angle_gamma   90.00
#
_symmetry.space_group_name_H-M   'P 1'
#
loop_
_entity.id
_entity.type
_entity.pdbx_description
1 polymer ?
#
loop_
_entity_poly.entity_id
_entity_poly.type
_entity_poly.pdbx_seq_one_letter_code
_entity_poly.pdbx_strand_id
1 'polypeptide(L)'
;YVKHHHSVQDAYDMWCAQQQGGDPGVMAGVRGALCSEVELEYGADLSSLSALHYDQDEDFSRNGREMMWGRGYEPLVNAMSQGLLIYYDQAVTAVDYSGSSAVVV
;
A
#
# COMPACT_ATOMS: atom_id res chain seq x y z
N TYR A 1 -8.64 -21.69 14.84
CA TYR A 1 -9.36 -21.11 13.69
C TYR A 1 -8.29 -20.68 12.70
N VAL A 2 -8.01 -21.49 11.69
CA VAL A 2 -7.07 -21.13 10.62
C VAL A 2 -7.88 -20.32 9.62
N LYS A 3 -7.84 -18.98 9.72
CA LYS A 3 -8.25 -18.14 8.60
C LYS A 3 -7.19 -18.38 7.53
N HIS A 4 -7.52 -19.12 6.47
CA HIS A 4 -6.70 -19.09 5.27
C HIS A 4 -6.70 -17.64 4.80
N HIS A 5 -5.58 -16.94 4.99
CA HIS A 5 -5.40 -15.58 4.50
C HIS A 5 -5.27 -15.66 2.98
N HIS A 6 -6.41 -15.64 2.30
CA HIS A 6 -6.44 -15.58 0.83
C HIS A 6 -5.98 -14.20 0.39
N SER A 7 -4.98 -14.17 -0.47
CA SER A 7 -4.51 -12.96 -1.13
C SER A 7 -5.43 -12.58 -2.30
N VAL A 8 -5.34 -11.34 -2.78
CA VAL A 8 -6.04 -10.92 -4.00
C VAL A 8 -5.61 -11.79 -5.19
N GLN A 9 -4.33 -12.22 -5.22
CA GLN A 9 -3.82 -13.18 -6.19
C GLN A 9 -4.54 -14.54 -6.10
N ASP A 10 -4.73 -15.09 -4.89
CA ASP A 10 -5.45 -16.36 -4.71
C ASP A 10 -6.90 -16.26 -5.20
N ALA A 11 -7.55 -15.13 -4.95
CA ALA A 11 -8.91 -14.88 -5.43
C ALA A 11 -8.97 -14.82 -6.97
N TYR A 12 -8.00 -14.16 -7.60
CA TYR A 12 -7.88 -14.14 -9.06
C TYR A 12 -7.63 -15.54 -9.65
N ASP A 13 -6.75 -16.33 -9.03
CA ASP A 13 -6.44 -17.69 -9.51
C ASP A 13 -7.63 -18.63 -9.35
N MET A 14 -8.38 -18.51 -8.24
CA MET A 14 -9.63 -19.23 -8.02
C MET A 14 -10.67 -18.84 -9.07
N TRP A 15 -10.82 -17.55 -9.36
CA TRP A 15 -11.72 -17.08 -10.43
C TRP A 15 -11.29 -17.65 -11.78
N CYS A 16 -9.98 -17.65 -12.09
CA CYS A 16 -9.47 -18.20 -13.33
C CYS A 16 -9.80 -19.69 -13.50
N ALA A 17 -9.64 -20.47 -12.43
CA ALA A 17 -9.94 -21.90 -12.43
C ALA A 17 -11.44 -22.20 -12.65
N GLN A 18 -12.33 -21.27 -12.28
CA GLN A 18 -13.79 -21.41 -12.46
C GLN A 18 -14.24 -21.12 -13.90
N GLN A 19 -13.47 -20.37 -14.69
CA GLN A 19 -13.80 -20.02 -16.08
C GLN A 19 -13.44 -21.15 -17.06
N GLN A 20 -13.90 -22.39 -16.88
CA GLN A 20 -13.54 -23.52 -17.76
C GLN A 20 -13.74 -23.18 -19.26
N GLY A 21 -12.64 -22.99 -20.00
CA GLY A 21 -12.66 -22.59 -21.43
C GLY A 21 -12.75 -21.08 -21.68
N GLY A 22 -12.49 -20.24 -20.68
CA GLY A 22 -12.49 -18.78 -20.78
C GLY A 22 -11.46 -18.25 -21.78
N ASP A 23 -11.81 -17.14 -22.43
CA ASP A 23 -10.96 -16.48 -23.41
C ASP A 23 -9.67 -15.96 -22.72
N PRO A 24 -8.47 -16.42 -23.13
CA PRO A 24 -7.21 -15.93 -22.58
C PRO A 24 -7.04 -14.40 -22.63
N GLY A 25 -7.64 -13.74 -23.63
CA GLY A 25 -7.64 -12.28 -23.75
C GLY A 25 -8.41 -11.61 -22.61
N VAL A 26 -9.51 -12.20 -22.15
CA VAL A 26 -10.28 -11.70 -21.00
C VAL A 26 -9.48 -11.86 -19.72
N MET A 27 -8.83 -13.02 -19.52
CA MET A 27 -7.99 -13.26 -18.35
C MET A 27 -6.84 -12.25 -18.27
N ALA A 28 -6.15 -12.04 -19.39
CA ALA A 28 -5.09 -11.05 -19.50
C ALA A 28 -5.59 -9.63 -19.24
N GLY A 29 -6.79 -9.28 -19.73
CA GLY A 29 -7.43 -7.99 -19.47
C GLY A 29 -7.74 -7.77 -18.00
N VAL A 30 -8.31 -8.77 -17.32
CA VAL A 30 -8.60 -8.71 -15.88
C VAL A 30 -7.30 -8.60 -15.09
N ARG A 31 -6.26 -9.37 -15.45
CA ARG A 31 -4.95 -9.25 -14.81
C ARG A 31 -4.37 -7.85 -14.98
N GLY A 32 -4.45 -7.29 -16.20
CA GLY A 32 -3.99 -5.93 -16.47
C GLY A 32 -4.69 -4.89 -15.59
N ALA A 33 -6.01 -5.00 -15.44
CA ALA A 33 -6.78 -4.12 -14.57
C ALA A 33 -6.38 -4.26 -13.09
N LEU A 34 -6.17 -5.49 -12.59
CA LEU A 34 -5.69 -5.68 -11.22
C LEU A 34 -4.31 -5.08 -11.00
N CYS A 35 -3.39 -5.23 -11.96
CA CYS A 35 -2.06 -4.62 -11.86
C CYS A 35 -2.14 -3.08 -11.90
N SER A 36 -2.98 -2.48 -12.76
CA SER A 36 -3.05 -1.03 -12.92
C SER A 36 -3.83 -0.32 -11.82
N GLU A 37 -4.91 -0.93 -11.32
CA GLU A 37 -5.82 -0.29 -10.36
C GLU A 37 -5.55 -0.72 -8.91
N VAL A 38 -4.92 -1.89 -8.69
CA VAL A 38 -4.71 -2.42 -7.34
C VAL A 38 -3.23 -2.42 -6.98
N GLU A 39 -2.36 -3.09 -7.75
CA GLU A 39 -0.92 -3.12 -7.37
C GLU A 39 -0.28 -1.74 -7.38
N LEU A 40 -0.64 -0.90 -8.36
CA LEU A 40 -0.14 0.47 -8.46
C LEU A 40 -0.65 1.37 -7.33
N GLU A 41 -1.94 1.29 -7.01
CA GLU A 41 -2.57 2.13 -5.98
C GLU A 41 -2.07 1.77 -4.58
N TYR A 42 -2.00 0.48 -4.26
CA TYR A 42 -1.61 0.01 -2.94
C TYR A 42 -0.09 -0.18 -2.77
N GLY A 43 0.69 -0.03 -3.85
CA GLY A 43 2.15 -0.15 -3.83
C GLY A 43 2.65 -1.52 -3.38
N ALA A 44 1.87 -2.59 -3.59
CA ALA A 44 2.17 -3.95 -3.15
C ALA A 44 1.67 -4.99 -4.16
N ASP A 45 2.38 -6.12 -4.25
CA ASP A 45 1.99 -7.24 -5.11
C ASP A 45 0.64 -7.83 -4.67
N LEU A 46 -0.18 -8.30 -5.63
CA LEU A 46 -1.48 -8.95 -5.33
C LEU A 46 -1.38 -10.13 -4.37
N SER A 47 -0.22 -10.80 -4.33
CA SER A 47 0.06 -11.93 -3.44
C SER A 47 0.24 -11.52 -1.97
N SER A 48 0.53 -10.24 -1.73
CA SER A 48 0.72 -9.66 -0.40
C SER A 48 -0.53 -8.93 0.11
N LEU A 49 -1.47 -8.61 -0.78
CA LEU A 49 -2.73 -7.94 -0.45
C LEU A 49 -3.77 -8.94 0.04
N SER A 50 -4.42 -8.64 1.17
CA SER A 50 -5.51 -9.48 1.68
C SER A 50 -6.77 -9.32 0.83
N ALA A 51 -7.31 -10.42 0.29
CA ALA A 51 -8.54 -10.37 -0.50
C ALA A 51 -9.78 -9.84 0.26
N LEU A 52 -9.74 -9.86 1.60
CA LEU A 52 -10.85 -9.43 2.45
C LEU A 52 -10.71 -8.00 2.97
N HIS A 53 -9.49 -7.47 2.98
CA HIS A 53 -9.17 -6.25 3.74
C HIS A 53 -8.31 -5.24 2.96
N TYR A 54 -7.97 -5.51 1.69
CA TYR A 54 -7.15 -4.59 0.91
C TYR A 54 -7.82 -3.22 0.75
N ASP A 55 -9.16 -3.17 0.71
CA ASP A 55 -10.00 -1.99 0.50
C ASP A 55 -10.71 -1.50 1.79
N GLN A 56 -10.24 -1.93 2.97
CA GLN A 56 -10.93 -1.65 4.24
C GLN A 56 -11.01 -0.16 4.61
N ASP A 57 -10.22 0.71 3.98
CA ASP A 57 -10.21 2.15 4.19
C ASP A 57 -11.00 2.92 3.11
N GLU A 58 -11.67 2.23 2.18
CA GLU A 58 -12.52 2.85 1.15
C GLU A 58 -13.63 3.72 1.77
N ASP A 59 -14.10 3.39 2.98
CA ASP A 59 -15.06 4.18 3.75
C ASP A 59 -14.54 5.60 4.10
N PHE A 60 -13.22 5.80 4.10
CA PHE A 60 -12.59 7.10 4.30
C PHE A 60 -12.35 7.88 3.01
N SER A 61 -12.76 7.32 1.85
CA SER A 61 -12.71 8.01 0.57
C SER A 61 -13.49 9.32 0.67
N ARG A 62 -12.75 10.42 0.75
CA ARG A 62 -13.34 11.75 0.89
C ARG A 62 -13.99 12.12 -0.44
N ASN A 63 -15.20 12.68 -0.37
CA ASN A 63 -15.80 13.40 -1.49
C ASN A 63 -14.88 14.56 -1.90
N GLY A 64 -14.11 14.38 -2.97
CA GLY A 64 -13.13 15.36 -3.42
C GLY A 64 -12.48 14.92 -4.72
N ARG A 65 -12.08 15.89 -5.54
CA ARG A 65 -11.31 15.60 -6.76
C ARG A 65 -9.85 15.44 -6.38
N GLU A 66 -9.20 14.39 -6.87
CA GLU A 66 -7.75 14.26 -6.80
C GLU A 66 -7.06 15.46 -7.47
N MET A 67 -6.02 15.96 -6.81
CA MET A 67 -5.27 17.12 -7.29
C MET A 67 -3.79 16.83 -7.29
N MET A 68 -3.14 17.11 -8.43
CA MET A 68 -1.69 17.10 -8.50
C MET A 68 -1.11 18.42 -8.02
N TRP A 69 -0.08 18.36 -7.18
CA TRP A 69 0.66 19.54 -6.76
C TRP A 69 1.74 19.89 -7.78
N GLY A 70 1.54 20.97 -8.55
CA GLY A 70 2.39 21.31 -9.71
C GLY A 70 3.84 21.69 -9.41
N ARG A 71 4.25 21.75 -8.14
CA ARG A 71 5.63 22.01 -7.70
C ARG A 71 6.24 20.83 -6.92
N GLY A 72 5.59 19.66 -6.95
CA GLY A 72 5.92 18.53 -6.08
C GLY A 72 5.48 18.76 -4.62
N TYR A 73 5.54 17.71 -3.80
CA TYR A 73 5.10 17.76 -2.40
C TYR A 73 6.16 18.30 -1.42
N GLU A 74 7.41 18.50 -1.88
CA GLU A 74 8.53 18.97 -1.06
C GLU A 74 8.25 20.29 -0.30
N PRO A 75 7.61 21.32 -0.89
CA PRO A 75 7.34 22.56 -0.17
C PRO A 75 6.48 22.37 1.09
N LEU A 76 5.59 21.37 1.10
CA LEU A 76 4.76 21.05 2.26
C LEU A 76 5.64 20.53 3.41
N VAL A 77 6.53 19.58 3.11
CA VAL A 77 7.46 19.01 4.10
C VAL A 77 8.40 20.10 4.64
N ASN A 78 8.93 20.95 3.77
CA ASN A 78 9.80 22.07 4.15
C ASN A 78 9.09 23.14 4.99
N ALA A 79 7.79 23.34 4.80
CA ALA A 79 7.01 24.23 5.65
C ALA A 79 6.81 23.63 7.05
N MET A 80 6.49 22.32 7.12
CA MET A 80 6.29 21.63 8.39
C MET A 80 7.56 21.47 9.23
N SER A 81 8.74 21.49 8.60
CA SER A 81 10.02 21.35 9.29
C SER A 81 10.54 22.64 9.93
N GLN A 82 9.91 23.79 9.69
CA GLN A 82 10.39 25.08 10.17
C GLN A 82 10.41 25.15 11.71
N GLY A 83 11.58 25.48 12.25
CA GLY A 83 11.78 25.58 13.71
C GLY A 83 11.99 24.24 14.43
N LEU A 84 11.97 23.12 13.70
CA LEU A 84 12.34 21.81 14.26
C LEU A 84 13.85 21.63 14.21
N LEU A 85 14.40 21.05 15.28
CA LEU A 85 15.77 20.55 15.28
C LEU A 85 15.78 19.18 14.60
N ILE A 86 16.28 19.15 13.37
CA ILE A 86 16.36 17.93 12.56
C ILE A 86 17.82 17.58 12.32
N TYR A 87 18.19 16.35 12.66
CA TYR A 87 19.50 15.78 12.38
C TYR A 87 19.43 14.96 11.09
N TYR A 88 19.90 15.56 10.00
CA TYR A 88 20.06 14.86 8.72
C TYR A 88 21.28 13.92 8.76
N ASP A 89 21.30 12.94 7.86
CA ASP A 89 22.39 11.95 7.72
C ASP A 89 22.70 11.13 9.00
N GLN A 90 21.78 11.13 9.97
CA GLN A 90 21.87 10.36 11.21
C GLN A 90 20.96 9.13 11.13
N ALA A 91 21.51 8.00 10.67
CA ALA A 91 20.77 6.74 10.63
C ALA A 91 20.61 6.16 12.04
N VAL A 92 19.37 5.88 12.45
CA VAL A 92 19.09 5.17 13.70
C VAL A 92 19.43 3.69 13.52
N THR A 93 20.28 3.17 14.41
CA THR A 93 20.80 1.80 14.43
C THR A 93 20.28 0.99 15.61
N ALA A 94 19.95 1.64 16.73
CA ALA A 94 19.38 0.98 17.90
C ALA A 94 18.45 1.91 18.69
N VAL A 95 17.48 1.30 19.37
CA VAL A 95 16.59 1.96 20.33
C VAL A 95 16.57 1.12 21.62
N ASP A 96 17.13 1.64 22.70
CA ASP A 96 17.08 1.03 24.04
C ASP A 96 16.03 1.74 24.90
N TYR A 97 15.04 0.97 25.35
CA TYR A 97 13.95 1.42 26.21
C TYR A 97 13.88 0.63 27.53
N SER A 98 14.93 -0.11 27.89
CA SER A 98 14.96 -0.98 29.07
C SER A 98 15.08 -0.22 30.41
N GLY A 99 15.54 1.04 30.36
CA GLY A 99 15.71 1.90 31.53
C GLY A 99 14.53 2.85 31.80
N SER A 100 14.77 3.84 32.66
CA SER A 100 13.82 4.94 32.93
C SER A 100 13.80 6.02 31.84
N SER A 101 14.64 5.88 30.80
CA SER A 101 14.78 6.78 29.67
C SER A 101 15.04 5.99 28.40
N ALA A 102 14.56 6.50 27.26
CA ALA A 102 14.85 5.91 25.95
C ALA A 102 16.16 6.49 25.39
N VAL A 103 17.01 5.62 24.86
CA VAL A 103 18.24 6.00 24.17
C VAL A 103 18.11 5.58 22.70
N VAL A 104 18.35 6.51 21.79
CA VAL A 104 18.34 6.29 20.34
C VAL A 104 19.76 6.51 19.83
N VAL A 105 20.33 5.50 19.19
CA VAL A 105 21.70 5.51 18.65
C VAL A 105 21.65 5.42 17.14
#